data_AF-A0A344KZP7-F1
#
_entry.id   AF-A0A344KZP7-F1
#
_cell.length_a   1.000
_cell.length_b   1.000
_cell.length_c   1.000
_cell.angle_alpha   90.00
_cell.angle_beta   90.00
_cell.angle_gamma   90.00
#
_symmetry.space_group_name_H-M   'P 1'
#
loop_
_entity.id
_entity.type
_entity.pdbx_description
1 polymer ?
#
loop_
_entity_poly.entity_id
_entity_poly.type
_entity_poly.pdbx_seq_one_letter_code
_entity_poly.pdbx_strand_id
1 'polypeptide(L)'
;MPRAFYHFTCEHRARSIQRSLELRPNRHPLLGHWLVWLTDLPQPDRWGLGLTSNWLTCDRTAVRVSVQPTDDIVRWSAWALWHKVPPVMLDVLHENARPEHWWVATVPLRISDVAAATSRGLRRTS
;
A
#
# COMPACT_ATOMS: atom_id res chain seq x y z
N MET A 1 15.92 -6.20 -4.41
CA MET A 1 14.44 -6.22 -4.28
C MET A 1 14.07 -6.76 -2.91
N PRO A 2 12.98 -6.27 -2.29
CA PRO A 2 12.41 -6.84 -1.07
C PRO A 2 12.06 -8.32 -1.23
N ARG A 3 12.08 -9.08 -0.12
CA ARG A 3 11.70 -10.51 -0.10
C ARG A 3 10.18 -10.73 -0.01
N ALA A 4 9.43 -9.69 0.34
CA ALA A 4 7.97 -9.71 0.42
C ALA A 4 7.43 -8.28 0.25
N PHE A 5 6.17 -8.19 -0.16
CA PHE A 5 5.43 -6.94 -0.26
C PHE A 5 4.13 -7.05 0.53
N TYR A 6 3.61 -5.91 0.95
CA TYR A 6 2.44 -5.82 1.81
C TYR A 6 1.47 -4.76 1.29
N HIS A 7 0.18 -5.07 1.35
CA HIS A 7 -0.90 -4.11 1.18
C HIS A 7 -1.68 -4.01 2.49
N PHE A 8 -1.81 -2.79 3.01
CA PHE A 8 -2.63 -2.53 4.19
C PHE A 8 -4.03 -2.07 3.77
N THR A 9 -5.04 -2.65 4.40
CA THR A 9 -6.44 -2.39 4.07
C THR A 9 -7.34 -2.51 5.30
N CYS A 10 -8.61 -2.17 5.12
CA CYS A 10 -9.63 -2.35 6.15
C CYS A 10 -10.30 -3.73 6.06
N GLU A 11 -10.96 -4.17 7.15
CA GLU A 11 -11.63 -5.47 7.20
C GLU A 11 -12.65 -5.68 6.08
N HIS A 12 -13.41 -4.63 5.72
CA HIS A 12 -14.41 -4.71 4.65
C HIS A 12 -13.78 -5.10 3.30
N ARG A 13 -12.64 -4.49 2.97
CA ARG A 13 -11.91 -4.78 1.73
C ARG A 13 -11.19 -6.13 1.81
N ALA A 14 -10.65 -6.49 2.98
CA ALA A 14 -10.00 -7.77 3.21
C ALA A 14 -10.91 -8.96 2.86
N ARG A 15 -12.20 -8.91 3.21
CA ARG A 15 -13.16 -9.98 2.86
C ARG A 15 -13.26 -10.22 1.35
N SER A 16 -13.24 -9.16 0.54
CA SER A 16 -13.27 -9.28 -0.93
C SER A 16 -11.97 -9.84 -1.48
N ILE A 17 -10.83 -9.46 -0.89
CA ILE A 17 -9.51 -9.92 -1.29
C ILE A 17 -9.37 -11.41 -0.95
N GLN A 18 -9.76 -11.84 0.24
CA GLN A 18 -9.75 -13.25 0.65
C GLN A 18 -10.61 -14.13 -0.24
N ARG A 19 -11.75 -13.62 -0.74
CA ARG A 19 -12.62 -14.38 -1.67
C ARG A 19 -12.02 -14.53 -3.06
N SER A 20 -11.31 -13.51 -3.54
CA SER A 20 -10.73 -13.50 -4.89
C SER A 20 -9.29 -14.03 -4.95
N LEU A 21 -8.61 -14.10 -3.81
CA LEU A 21 -7.19 -14.44 -3.67
C LEU A 21 -6.26 -13.52 -4.48
N GLU A 22 -6.71 -12.30 -4.78
CA GLU A 22 -5.98 -11.34 -5.59
C GLU A 22 -6.12 -9.91 -5.04
N LEU A 23 -5.05 -9.13 -5.16
CA LEU A 23 -5.10 -7.67 -5.14
C LEU A 23 -5.30 -7.18 -6.56
N ARG A 24 -6.36 -6.41 -6.78
CA ARG A 24 -6.67 -5.83 -8.08
C ARG A 24 -6.34 -4.34 -8.10
N PRO A 25 -5.80 -3.82 -9.21
CA PRO A 25 -5.58 -2.40 -9.38
C PRO A 25 -6.88 -1.63 -9.11
N ASN A 26 -6.78 -0.52 -8.38
CA ASN A 26 -7.86 0.43 -8.19
C ASN A 26 -7.47 1.78 -8.80
N ARG A 27 -8.43 2.46 -9.42
CA ARG A 27 -8.18 3.78 -10.01
C ARG A 27 -7.85 4.79 -8.91
N HIS A 28 -6.65 5.36 -8.97
CA HIS A 28 -6.21 6.37 -8.03
C HIS A 28 -6.89 7.72 -8.36
N PRO A 29 -7.51 8.39 -7.38
CA PRO A 29 -8.38 9.55 -7.65
C PRO A 29 -7.64 10.74 -8.25
N LEU A 30 -6.41 11.00 -7.82
CA LEU A 30 -5.60 12.10 -8.34
C LEU A 30 -4.88 11.72 -9.63
N LEU A 31 -4.33 10.50 -9.69
CA LEU A 31 -3.44 10.08 -10.78
C LEU A 31 -4.21 9.57 -12.00
N GLY A 32 -5.48 9.16 -11.84
CA GLY A 32 -6.27 8.55 -12.91
C GLY A 32 -5.81 7.15 -13.33
N HIS A 33 -4.68 6.66 -12.83
CA HIS A 33 -4.11 5.35 -13.10
C HIS A 33 -4.67 4.25 -12.20
N TRP A 34 -4.77 3.04 -12.75
CA TRP A 34 -5.15 1.84 -12.02
C TRP A 34 -3.90 1.23 -11.38
N LEU A 35 -3.83 1.24 -10.05
CA LEU A 35 -2.64 0.81 -9.31
C LEU A 35 -3.03 -0.09 -8.13
N VAL A 36 -2.22 -1.12 -7.90
CA VAL A 36 -2.09 -1.77 -6.59
C VAL A 36 -0.98 -1.06 -5.84
N TRP A 37 -1.28 -0.55 -4.65
CA TRP A 37 -0.29 0.08 -3.77
C TRP A 37 0.25 -0.94 -2.77
N LEU A 38 1.57 -0.98 -2.65
CA LEU A 38 2.32 -1.93 -1.83
C LEU A 38 3.40 -1.20 -1.03
N THR A 39 3.88 -1.87 0.01
CA THR A 39 5.05 -1.48 0.78
C THR A 39 5.94 -2.69 1.09
N ASP A 40 7.22 -2.45 1.35
CA ASP A 40 8.15 -3.42 1.91
C ASP A 40 8.17 -3.42 3.44
N LEU A 41 7.40 -2.53 4.09
CA LEU A 41 7.26 -2.48 5.54
C LEU A 41 6.28 -3.55 6.04
N PRO A 42 6.71 -4.48 6.92
CA PRO A 42 5.84 -5.54 7.42
C PRO A 42 4.84 -5.06 8.48
N GLN A 43 5.07 -3.88 9.05
CA GLN A 43 4.20 -3.25 10.04
C GLN A 43 3.52 -2.03 9.42
N PRO A 44 2.27 -1.72 9.82
CA PRO A 44 1.57 -0.56 9.28
C PRO A 44 2.26 0.73 9.75
N ASP A 45 2.55 1.62 8.81
CA ASP A 45 2.98 3.00 9.06
C ASP A 45 1.95 3.95 8.43
N ARG A 46 0.93 4.34 9.21
CA ARG A 46 -0.20 5.09 8.68
C ARG A 46 0.23 6.40 8.01
N TRP A 47 1.17 7.11 8.62
CA TRP A 47 1.66 8.40 8.14
C TRP A 47 2.65 8.20 7.00
N GLY A 48 3.64 7.33 7.18
CA GLY A 48 4.64 7.04 6.14
C GLY A 48 4.06 6.42 4.86
N LEU A 49 2.89 5.78 4.94
CA LEU A 49 2.20 5.20 3.78
C LEU A 49 1.08 6.08 3.20
N GLY A 50 0.89 7.30 3.71
CA GLY A 50 -0.17 8.21 3.23
C GLY A 50 -1.59 7.67 3.48
N LEU A 51 -1.78 6.77 4.44
CA LEU A 51 -3.07 6.15 4.80
C LEU A 51 -3.86 7.03 5.79
N THR A 52 -3.73 8.35 5.67
CA THR A 52 -4.21 9.35 6.63
C THR A 52 -5.58 9.95 6.27
N SER A 53 -6.19 9.53 5.15
CA SER A 53 -7.49 10.08 4.71
C SER A 53 -8.57 9.96 5.80
N ASN A 54 -8.95 11.09 6.39
CA ASN A 54 -9.95 11.20 7.46
C ASN A 54 -11.40 11.04 6.98
N TRP A 55 -11.62 11.03 5.66
CA TRP A 55 -12.93 10.78 5.04
C TRP A 55 -13.36 9.32 5.17
N LEU A 56 -12.37 8.44 5.38
CA LEU A 56 -12.46 7.02 5.74
C LEU A 56 -12.87 6.77 7.19
N THR A 57 -14.11 6.38 7.50
CA THR A 57 -14.46 5.87 8.84
C THR A 57 -13.82 4.53 9.19
N CYS A 58 -13.20 3.85 8.21
CA CYS A 58 -12.59 2.53 8.40
C CYS A 58 -11.06 2.61 8.59
N ASP A 59 -10.53 1.76 9.48
CA ASP A 59 -9.09 1.63 9.70
C ASP A 59 -8.43 0.91 8.51
N ARG A 60 -7.72 1.67 7.67
CA ARG A 60 -6.97 1.18 6.50
C ARG A 60 -5.67 0.45 6.87
N THR A 61 -5.33 0.40 8.14
CA THR A 61 -4.18 -0.31 8.65
C THR A 61 -4.56 -1.57 9.41
N ALA A 62 -5.84 -1.96 9.47
CA ALA A 62 -6.33 -3.08 10.28
C ALA A 62 -5.91 -4.46 9.76
N VAL A 63 -5.77 -4.62 8.44
CA VAL A 63 -5.44 -5.90 7.80
C VAL A 63 -4.21 -5.74 6.92
N ARG A 64 -3.28 -6.67 7.07
CA ARG A 64 -2.10 -6.82 6.20
C ARG A 64 -2.34 -7.97 5.23
N VAL A 65 -2.18 -7.68 3.95
CA VAL A 65 -2.20 -8.66 2.87
C VAL A 65 -0.79 -8.81 2.35
N SER A 66 -0.25 -10.04 2.37
CA SER A 66 1.10 -10.33 1.90
C SER A 66 1.08 -10.75 0.42
N VAL A 67 2.11 -10.34 -0.31
CA VAL A 67 2.30 -10.62 -1.74
C VAL A 67 3.74 -11.07 -1.97
N GLN A 68 3.92 -12.08 -2.81
CA GLN A 68 5.25 -12.55 -3.20
C GLN A 68 5.88 -11.59 -4.24
N PRO A 69 7.22 -11.44 -4.26
CA PRO A 69 7.88 -10.67 -5.30
C PRO A 69 7.56 -11.18 -6.71
N THR A 70 7.31 -10.25 -7.63
CA THR A 70 7.18 -10.49 -9.07
C THR A 70 7.77 -9.28 -9.82
N ASP A 71 8.13 -9.47 -11.08
CA ASP A 71 8.70 -8.44 -11.94
C ASP A 71 7.70 -7.30 -12.26
N ASP A 72 6.40 -7.56 -12.08
CA ASP A 72 5.34 -6.55 -12.23
C ASP A 72 5.31 -5.50 -11.11
N ILE A 73 6.01 -5.75 -9.99
CA ILE A 73 6.07 -4.83 -8.85
C ILE A 73 7.26 -3.91 -9.02
N VAL A 74 6.98 -2.63 -9.22
CA VAL A 74 7.99 -1.60 -9.45
C VAL A 74 8.00 -0.57 -8.33
N ARG A 75 9.17 0.02 -8.09
CA ARG A 75 9.30 1.07 -7.08
C ARG A 75 8.53 2.31 -7.55
N TRP A 76 7.83 2.96 -6.63
CA TRP A 76 7.04 4.16 -6.92
C TRP A 76 7.86 5.23 -7.64
N SER A 77 9.09 5.52 -7.19
CA SER A 77 9.92 6.56 -7.81
C SER A 77 10.25 6.28 -9.27
N ALA A 78 10.53 5.03 -9.63
CA ALA A 78 10.76 4.63 -11.01
C ALA A 78 9.47 4.73 -11.84
N TRP A 79 8.36 4.23 -11.30
CA TRP A 79 7.05 4.31 -11.95
C TRP A 79 6.62 5.75 -12.20
N ALA A 80 6.72 6.62 -11.18
CA ALA A 80 6.34 8.02 -11.26
C ALA A 80 7.16 8.80 -12.30
N LEU A 81 8.45 8.49 -12.40
CA LEU A 81 9.33 9.05 -13.43
C LEU A 81 8.90 8.60 -14.84
N TRP A 82 8.70 7.30 -15.05
CA TRP A 82 8.28 6.76 -16.35
C TRP A 82 6.92 7.30 -16.81
N HIS A 83 5.99 7.48 -15.88
CA HIS A 83 4.67 8.02 -16.13
C HIS A 83 4.60 9.55 -16.09
N LYS A 84 5.74 10.24 -15.89
CA LYS A 84 5.85 11.71 -15.88
C LYS A 84 4.82 12.36 -14.92
N VAL A 85 4.69 11.81 -13.72
CA VAL A 85 3.79 12.37 -12.70
C VAL A 85 4.20 13.82 -12.42
N PRO A 86 3.28 14.79 -12.56
CA PRO A 86 3.59 16.21 -12.35
C PRO A 86 4.17 16.47 -10.95
N PRO A 87 5.18 17.35 -10.80
CA PRO A 87 5.79 17.67 -9.50
C PRO A 87 4.77 18.06 -8.43
N VAL A 88 3.77 18.89 -8.77
CA VAL A 88 2.69 19.28 -7.84
C VAL A 88 1.92 18.08 -7.27
N MET A 89 1.78 16.98 -8.03
CA MET A 89 1.11 15.78 -7.55
C MET A 89 2.05 14.93 -6.68
N LEU A 90 3.35 14.94 -6.98
CA LEU A 90 4.35 14.30 -6.12
C LEU A 90 4.39 15.00 -4.76
N ASP A 91 4.41 16.33 -4.74
CA ASP A 91 4.42 17.11 -3.50
C ASP A 91 3.23 16.75 -2.60
N VAL A 92 2.02 16.71 -3.18
CA VAL A 92 0.79 16.33 -2.45
C VAL A 92 0.84 14.88 -1.95
N LEU A 93 1.35 13.95 -2.75
CA LEU A 93 1.43 12.55 -2.34
C LEU A 93 2.53 12.32 -1.30
N HIS A 94 3.65 13.03 -1.40
CA HIS A 94 4.83 12.82 -0.56
C HIS A 94 4.80 13.61 0.74
N GLU A 95 3.85 14.53 0.89
CA GLU A 95 3.66 15.31 2.11
C GLU A 95 3.55 14.40 3.35
N ASN A 96 4.56 14.47 4.22
CA ASN A 96 4.71 13.68 5.45
C ASN A 96 4.72 12.15 5.24
N ALA A 97 4.95 11.69 4.01
CA ALA A 97 5.00 10.28 3.66
C ALA A 97 6.44 9.80 3.40
N ARG A 98 6.59 8.49 3.19
CA ARG A 98 7.86 7.80 2.98
C ARG A 98 7.86 7.05 1.65
N PRO A 99 7.89 7.77 0.52
CA PRO A 99 7.76 7.19 -0.82
C PRO A 99 8.90 6.22 -1.18
N GLU A 100 10.00 6.22 -0.44
CA GLU A 100 11.07 5.24 -0.59
C GLU A 100 10.62 3.80 -0.31
N HIS A 101 9.54 3.64 0.46
CA HIS A 101 8.89 2.37 0.82
C HIS A 101 7.67 2.04 -0.02
N TRP A 102 7.38 2.84 -1.06
CA TRP A 102 6.21 2.65 -1.90
C TRP A 102 6.54 1.84 -3.16
N TRP A 103 5.67 0.89 -3.43
CA TRP A 103 5.74 -0.01 -4.57
C TRP A 103 4.37 -0.07 -5.24
N VAL A 104 4.36 -0.26 -6.55
CA VAL A 104 3.13 -0.30 -7.33
C VAL A 104 3.15 -1.41 -8.35
N ALA A 105 1.97 -1.91 -8.70
CA ALA A 105 1.73 -2.77 -9.85
C ALA A 105 0.48 -2.33 -10.60
N THR A 106 0.45 -2.54 -11.91
CA THR A 106 -0.69 -2.20 -12.78
C THR A 106 -1.54 -3.42 -13.16
N VAL A 107 -1.13 -4.61 -12.73
CA VAL A 107 -1.81 -5.89 -12.96
C VAL A 107 -2.32 -6.48 -11.65
N PRO A 108 -3.31 -7.41 -11.69
CA PRO A 108 -3.70 -8.17 -10.50
C PRO A 108 -2.53 -8.98 -9.93
N LEU A 109 -2.39 -9.01 -8.61
CA LEU A 109 -1.35 -9.75 -7.90
C LEU A 109 -1.98 -10.83 -7.02
N ARG A 110 -1.43 -12.04 -7.07
CA ARG A 110 -1.83 -13.11 -6.15
C ARG A 110 -1.36 -12.81 -4.74
N ILE A 111 -2.22 -13.05 -3.77
CA ILE A 111 -1.88 -12.91 -2.36
C ILE A 111 -1.30 -14.22 -1.82
N SER A 112 -0.39 -14.12 -0.85
CA SER A 112 0.17 -15.28 -0.16
C SER A 112 -0.39 -15.48 1.25
N ASP A 113 -0.83 -14.39 1.90
CA ASP A 113 -1.34 -14.42 3.27
C ASP A 113 -2.23 -13.19 3.56
N VAL A 114 -3.14 -13.33 4.53
CA VAL A 114 -3.94 -12.23 5.07
C VAL A 114 -3.98 -12.35 6.59
N ALA A 115 -3.50 -11.31 7.28
CA ALA A 115 -3.42 -11.29 8.74
C ALA A 115 -3.95 -9.97 9.30
N ALA A 116 -4.45 -9.99 10.54
CA ALA A 116 -4.64 -8.76 11.30
C ALA A 116 -3.30 -8.04 11.44
N ALA A 117 -3.28 -6.76 11.09
CA ALA A 117 -2.08 -5.96 11.21
C ALA A 117 -1.89 -5.60 12.69
N THR A 118 -0.93 -6.26 13.33
CA THR A 118 -0.60 -5.98 14.71
C THR A 118 0.22 -4.71 14.79
N SER A 119 -0.38 -3.63 15.27
CA SER A 119 0.38 -2.52 15.85
C SER A 119 0.97 -3.01 17.18
N ARG A 120 2.17 -3.59 17.18
CA ARG A 120 2.91 -3.72 18.44
C ARG A 120 3.33 -2.32 18.86
N GLY A 121 2.43 -1.65 19.58
CA GLY A 121 2.76 -0.50 20.39
C GLY A 121 3.92 -0.88 21.31
N LEU A 122 4.96 -0.05 21.24
CA LEU A 122 6.03 0.00 22.23
C LEU A 122 5.38 -0.01 23.61
N ARG A 123 5.50 -1.11 24.38
CA ARG A 123 5.24 -1.04 25.82
C ARG A 123 6.33 -0.12 26.38
N ARG A 124 6.00 1.16 26.60
CA ARG A 124 6.74 1.99 27.55
C ARG A 124 6.46 1.39 28.92
N THR A 125 7.32 0.50 29.36
CA THR A 125 7.46 0.22 30.79
C THR A 125 7.97 1.50 31.43
N SER A 126 7.10 2.15 32.22
CA SER A 126 7.53 3.14 33.21
C SER A 126 8.19 2.43 34.38
#